data_AF-A0A2T1DCJ2-F1
#
_entry.id   AF-A0A2T1DCJ2-F1
#
_cell.length_a   1.000
_cell.length_b   1.000
_cell.length_c   1.000
_cell.angle_alpha   90.00
_cell.angle_beta   90.00
_cell.angle_gamma   90.00
#
_symmetry.space_group_name_H-M   'P 1'
#
loop_
_entity.id
_entity.type
_entity.pdbx_description
1 polymer ?
#
loop_
_entity_poly.entity_id
_entity_poly.type
_entity_poly.pdbx_seq_one_letter_code
_entity_poly.pdbx_strand_id
1 'polypeptide(L)' 'MSNPQIVIDTNVIVSGLRSKRGSAFRLLTLVDTGLFDIHLSVPLVLEYEEVLYRL' A
#
# COMPACT_ATOMS: atom_id res chain seq x y z
N MET A 1 -6.77 -3.10 -22.20
CA MET A 1 -7.27 -3.86 -21.04
C MET A 1 -7.26 -2.92 -19.85
N SER A 2 -8.24 -2.97 -18.97
CA SER A 2 -8.26 -2.15 -17.75
C SER A 2 -7.16 -2.59 -16.79
N ASN A 3 -6.50 -1.65 -16.12
CA ASN A 3 -5.52 -1.96 -15.09
C ASN A 3 -6.17 -2.73 -13.93
N PRO A 4 -5.43 -3.63 -13.25
CA PRO A 4 -5.87 -4.21 -11.99
C PRO A 4 -6.26 -3.13 -11.00
N GLN A 5 -7.42 -3.31 -10.38
CA GLN A 5 -7.94 -2.43 -9.34
C GLN A 5 -7.60 -3.05 -7.98
N ILE A 6 -6.85 -2.35 -7.13
CA ILE A 6 -6.37 -2.91 -5.87
C ILE A 6 -6.72 -2.02 -4.67
N VAL A 7 -6.90 -2.67 -3.52
CA VAL A 7 -6.83 -2.05 -2.20
C VAL A 7 -5.56 -2.58 -1.55
N ILE A 8 -4.77 -1.71 -0.93
CA ILE A 8 -3.57 -2.13 -0.21
C ILE A 8 -3.98 -2.43 1.24
N ASP A 9 -3.60 -3.57 1.78
CA ASP A 9 -3.83 -3.87 3.19
C ASP A 9 -2.75 -3.16 4.04
N THR A 10 -3.11 -2.76 5.25
CA THR A 10 -2.23 -2.19 6.27
C THR A 10 -0.94 -3.00 6.46
N ASN A 11 -1.00 -4.34 6.40
CA ASN A 11 0.19 -5.18 6.55
C ASN A 11 1.24 -4.97 5.43
N VAL A 12 0.82 -4.65 4.21
CA VAL A 12 1.69 -4.35 3.07
C VAL A 12 2.33 -2.98 3.25
N ILE A 13 1.57 -1.98 3.71
CA ILE A 13 2.10 -0.67 4.05
C ILE A 13 3.18 -0.79 5.14
N VAL A 14 2.87 -1.46 6.26
CA VAL A 14 3.79 -1.66 7.38
C VAL A 14 5.06 -2.40 6.95
N SER A 15 4.90 -3.54 6.28
CA SER A 15 6.06 -4.37 5.89
C SER A 15 6.91 -3.71 4.80
N GLY A 16 6.29 -3.03 3.84
CA GLY A 16 6.96 -2.33 2.77
C GLY A 16 7.73 -1.10 3.25
N LEU A 17 7.20 -0.35 4.21
CA LEU A 17 7.90 0.79 4.81
C LEU A 17 9.04 0.36 5.76
N ARG A 18 8.92 -0.78 6.44
CA ARG A 18 9.94 -1.26 7.39
C ARG A 18 11.12 -1.99 6.75
N SER A 19 10.99 -2.55 5.55
CA SER A 19 12.05 -3.33 4.92
C SER A 19 12.06 -3.25 3.40
N LYS A 20 13.23 -3.00 2.80
CA LYS A 20 13.42 -2.91 1.35
C LYS A 20 13.58 -4.26 0.63
N ARG A 21 13.54 -5.38 1.35
CA ARG A 21 13.89 -6.72 0.81
C ARG A 21 12.69 -7.55 0.35
N GLY A 22 11.46 -7.11 0.65
CA GLY A 22 10.24 -7.91 0.44
C GLY A 22 9.39 -7.46 -0.77
N SER A 23 8.45 -8.31 -1.15
CA SER A 23 7.47 -8.02 -2.21
C SER A 23 6.57 -6.82 -1.89
N ALA A 24 6.33 -6.54 -0.60
CA ALA A 24 5.58 -5.35 -0.18
C ALA A 24 6.30 -4.06 -0.58
N PHE A 25 7.60 -3.96 -0.31
CA PHE A 25 8.40 -2.81 -0.76
C PHE A 25 8.43 -2.72 -2.28
N ARG A 26 8.59 -3.85 -2.99
CA ARG A 26 8.50 -3.89 -4.45
C ARG A 26 7.15 -3.32 -4.93
N LEU A 27 6.03 -3.73 -4.34
CA LEU A 27 4.71 -3.21 -4.71
C LEU A 27 4.61 -1.69 -4.49
N LEU A 28 5.10 -1.18 -3.35
CA LEU A 28 5.10 0.27 -3.07
C LEU A 28 5.96 1.05 -4.06
N THR A 29 7.09 0.50 -4.53
CA THR A 29 7.91 1.15 -5.57
C THR A 29 7.27 1.18 -6.96
N LEU A 30 6.18 0.43 -7.17
CA LEU A 30 5.43 0.39 -8.43
C LEU A 30 4.21 1.32 -8.41
N VAL A 31 3.93 2.01 -7.31
CA VAL A 31 2.92 3.06 -7.28
C VAL A 31 3.27 4.12 -8.33
N ASP A 32 2.25 4.65 -9.02
CA ASP A 32 2.40 5.65 -10.10
C ASP A 32 3.08 5.16 -11.39
N THR A 33 3.35 3.84 -11.52
CA THR A 33 3.89 3.27 -12.77
C THR A 33 2.83 2.94 -13.82
N GLY A 34 1.54 3.09 -13.49
CA GLY A 34 0.43 2.71 -14.36
C GLY A 34 0.19 1.19 -14.46
N LEU A 35 0.79 0.38 -13.59
CA LEU A 35 0.59 -1.08 -13.56
C LEU A 35 -0.69 -1.52 -12.82
N PHE A 36 -1.27 -0.65 -12.00
CA PHE A 36 -2.51 -0.86 -11.24
C PHE A 36 -3.08 0.48 -10.78
N ASP A 37 -4.38 0.49 -10.47
CA ASP A 37 -5.04 1.64 -9.87
C ASP A 37 -5.37 1.33 -8.40
N ILE A 38 -5.09 2.30 -7.52
CA ILE A 38 -5.28 2.15 -6.06
C ILE A 38 -6.62 2.75 -5.69
N HIS A 39 -7.48 1.94 -5.06
CA HIS A 39 -8.66 2.42 -4.37
C HIS A 39 -8.29 2.82 -2.94
N LEU A 40 -8.56 4.09 -2.63
CA LEU A 40 -8.33 4.68 -1.32
C LEU A 40 -9.63 5.33 -0.83
N SER A 41 -9.89 5.22 0.47
CA SER A 41 -11.01 5.88 1.13
C SER A 41 -10.53 6.55 2.42
N VAL A 42 -11.26 7.54 2.90
CA VAL A 42 -10.98 8.22 4.17
C VAL A 42 -10.82 7.24 5.35
N PRO A 43 -11.77 6.31 5.61
CA PRO A 43 -11.61 5.38 6.74
C PRO A 43 -10.38 4.48 6.62
N LEU A 44 -9.99 4.10 5.41
CA LEU A 44 -8.80 3.27 5.18
C LEU A 44 -7.50 4.02 5.49
N VAL A 45 -7.43 5.31 5.16
CA VAL A 45 -6.29 6.16 5.54
C VAL A 45 -6.19 6.29 7.06
N LEU A 46 -7.32 6.46 7.76
CA LEU A 46 -7.32 6.54 9.23
C LEU A 46 -6.85 5.22 9.86
N GLU A 47 -7.22 4.07 9.31
CA GLU A 47 -6.70 2.76 9.75
C GLU A 47 -5.18 2.65 9.57
N TYR A 48 -4.67 3.07 8.40
CA TYR A 48 -3.23 3.06 8.16
C TYR A 48 -2.49 3.96 9.14
N GLU A 49 -2.99 5.18 9.37
CA GLU A 49 -2.40 6.11 10.33
C GLU A 49 -2.39 5.51 11.73
N GLU A 50 -3.51 4.94 12.19
CA GLU A 50 -3.59 4.32 13.52
C GLU A 50 -2.53 3.23 13.70
N VAL A 51 -2.35 2.36 12.70
CA VAL A 51 -1.37 1.27 12.78
C VAL A 51 0.07 1.78 12.62
N LEU A 52 0.33 2.71 11.71
CA LEU A 52 1.67 3.24 11.49
C LEU A 52 2.17 4.09 12.66
N TYR A 53 1.31 4.87 13.31
CA TYR A 53 1.68 5.68 14.47
C TYR A 53 1.80 4.87 15.78
N ARG A 54 1.29 3.64 15.82
CA ARG A 54 1.44 2.72 16.98
C ARG A 54 2.76 1.94 16.95
N LEU A 55 3.37 1.80 15.78
CA LEU A 55 4.45 0.86 15.46
C LEU A 55 5.83 1.50 15.42
#